data_AF-A0A392N2F8-F1
#
_entry.id   AF-A0A392N2F8-F1
#
_cell.length_a   1.000
_cell.length_b   1.000
_cell.length_c   1.000
_cell.angle_alpha   90.00
_cell.angle_beta   90.00
_cell.angle_gamma   90.00
#
_symmetry.space_group_name_H-M   'P 1'
#
loop_
_entity.id
_entity.type
_entity.pdbx_description
1 polymer ?
#
loop_
_entity_poly.entity_id
_entity_poly.type
_entity_poly.pdbx_seq_one_letter_code
_entity_poly.pdbx_strand_id
1 'polypeptide(L)'
;MGEPLHNIDNVIKAADIMVDDQGLHFSPRKVTVSTSGLVPQLRRYLQESNCAIAVSLNATTDEVRNWIMPINRKYKLDLLLETLREELSLKHKYKVLFEYVMLEGIND
;
A
#
# COMPACT_ATOMS: atom_id res chain seq x y z
N MET A 1 5.84 -11.34 -10.98
CA MET A 1 5.28 -10.12 -10.37
C MET A 1 4.35 -10.56 -9.25
N GLY A 2 4.37 -9.91 -8.08
CA GLY A 2 3.66 -10.36 -6.88
C GLY A 2 3.47 -9.23 -5.86
N GLU A 3 2.81 -9.53 -4.74
CA GLU A 3 2.58 -8.60 -3.63
C GLU A 3 3.89 -8.20 -2.96
N PRO A 4 4.34 -6.92 -3.05
CA PRO A 4 5.62 -6.49 -2.50
C PRO A 4 5.74 -6.73 -1.00
N LEU A 5 4.65 -6.55 -0.24
CA LEU A 5 4.71 -6.64 1.22
C LEU A 5 4.86 -8.07 1.75
N HIS A 6 4.70 -9.11 0.92
CA HIS A 6 5.13 -10.47 1.30
C HIS A 6 6.66 -10.60 1.40
N ASN A 7 7.41 -9.66 0.81
CA ASN A 7 8.87 -9.64 0.79
C ASN A 7 9.41 -8.33 1.41
N ILE A 8 8.81 -7.92 2.53
CA ILE A 8 8.97 -6.59 3.12
C ILE A 8 10.44 -6.19 3.34
N ASP A 9 11.28 -7.10 3.84
CA ASP A 9 12.68 -6.77 4.19
C ASP A 9 13.49 -6.37 2.95
N ASN A 10 13.32 -7.11 1.86
CA ASN A 10 14.00 -6.82 0.60
C ASN A 10 13.40 -5.61 -0.11
N VAL A 11 12.09 -5.38 0.03
CA VAL A 11 11.41 -4.21 -0.55
C VAL A 11 11.84 -2.92 0.13
N ILE A 12 11.88 -2.87 1.46
CA ILE A 12 12.38 -1.70 2.21
C ILE A 12 13.83 -1.42 1.83
N LYS A 13 14.70 -2.45 1.87
CA LYS A 13 16.10 -2.31 1.47
C LYS A 13 16.25 -1.76 0.05
N ALA A 14 15.48 -2.27 -0.91
CA ALA A 14 15.53 -1.79 -2.28
C ALA A 14 15.04 -0.33 -2.39
N ALA A 15 13.96 0.02 -1.69
CA ALA A 15 13.42 1.38 -1.66
C ALA A 15 14.43 2.37 -1.07
N ASP A 16 15.12 2.00 0.02
CA ASP A 16 16.17 2.82 0.63
C ASP A 16 17.32 3.07 -0.36
N ILE A 17 17.80 2.04 -1.07
CA ILE A 17 18.85 2.19 -2.10
C ILE A 17 18.38 3.10 -3.25
N MET A 18 17.10 3.06 -3.63
CA MET A 18 16.58 3.91 -4.71
C MET A 18 16.57 5.40 -4.33
N VAL A 19 16.44 5.74 -3.05
CA VAL A 19 16.33 7.13 -2.58
C VAL A 19 17.59 7.67 -1.93
N ASP A 20 18.54 6.80 -1.62
CA ASP A 20 19.86 7.14 -1.09
C ASP A 20 20.63 8.06 -2.06
N ASP A 21 21.40 9.00 -1.51
CA ASP A 21 22.16 10.01 -2.27
C ASP A 21 23.34 9.41 -3.03
N GLN A 22 23.88 8.28 -2.56
CA GLN A 22 24.90 7.47 -3.24
C GLN A 22 24.28 6.35 -4.10
N GLY A 23 22.95 6.18 -4.03
CA GLY A 23 22.17 5.24 -4.84
C GLY A 23 21.66 5.87 -6.14
N LEU A 24 20.37 5.67 -6.43
CA LEU A 24 19.71 6.30 -7.59
C LEU A 24 19.26 7.74 -7.31
N HIS A 25 19.33 8.18 -6.04
CA HIS A 25 18.99 9.53 -5.59
C HIS A 25 17.61 10.01 -6.08
N PHE A 26 16.63 9.11 -6.14
CA PHE A 26 15.26 9.50 -6.42
C PHE A 26 14.64 10.16 -5.20
N SER A 27 13.76 11.13 -5.44
CA SER A 27 12.90 11.64 -4.36
C SER A 27 12.04 10.48 -3.83
N PRO A 28 11.92 10.28 -2.50
CA PRO A 28 11.03 9.26 -1.93
C PRO A 28 9.58 9.36 -2.40
N ARG A 29 9.15 10.57 -2.82
CA ARG A 29 7.81 10.80 -3.39
C ARG A 29 7.63 10.25 -4.82
N LYS A 30 8.73 9.88 -5.49
CA LYS A 30 8.74 9.32 -6.85
C LYS A 30 8.96 7.80 -6.86
N VAL A 31 9.21 7.18 -5.71
CA VAL A 31 9.27 5.73 -5.55
C VAL A 31 7.98 5.31 -4.85
N THR A 32 7.11 4.59 -5.55
CA THR A 32 5.81 4.16 -5.02
C THR A 32 5.73 2.64 -4.99
N VAL A 33 5.48 2.07 -3.81
CA VAL A 33 5.19 0.65 -3.65
C VAL A 33 3.68 0.46 -3.57
N SER A 34 3.11 -0.34 -4.47
CA SER A 34 1.69 -0.73 -4.43
C SER A 34 1.51 -1.97 -3.55
N THR A 35 0.38 -2.05 -2.84
CA THR A 35 -0.04 -3.24 -2.08
C THR A 35 -1.52 -3.55 -2.23
N SER A 36 -1.85 -4.84 -2.16
CA SER A 36 -3.21 -5.37 -2.05
C SER A 36 -3.82 -5.24 -0.64
N GLY A 37 -3.05 -4.80 0.35
CA GLY A 37 -3.53 -4.53 1.71
C GLY A 37 -3.16 -5.62 2.73
N LEU A 38 -1.90 -6.07 2.72
CA LEU A 38 -1.35 -6.94 3.77
C LEU A 38 -1.12 -6.14 5.06
N VAL A 39 -2.18 -5.91 5.83
CA VAL A 39 -2.24 -4.91 6.93
C VAL A 39 -1.03 -4.92 7.89
N PRO A 40 -0.56 -6.06 8.44
CA PRO A 40 0.59 -6.05 9.34
C PRO A 40 1.87 -5.52 8.68
N GLN A 41 2.10 -5.87 7.42
CA GLN A 41 3.28 -5.45 6.67
C GLN A 41 3.13 -4.04 6.08
N LEU A 42 1.90 -3.62 5.81
CA LEU A 42 1.60 -2.23 5.44
C LEU A 42 1.93 -1.29 6.59
N ARG A 43 1.53 -1.65 7.82
CA ARG A 43 1.90 -0.92 9.03
C ARG A 43 3.41 -0.82 9.17
N ARG A 44 4.10 -1.96 9.06
CA ARG A 44 5.57 -2.02 9.10
C ARG A 44 6.21 -1.14 8.03
N TYR A 45 5.76 -1.22 6.78
CA TYR A 45 6.27 -0.40 5.69
C TYR A 45 6.08 1.10 5.96
N LEU A 46 4.90 1.49 6.45
CA LEU A 46 4.62 2.88 6.80
C LEU A 46 5.51 3.36 7.94
N GLN A 47 5.91 2.51 8.88
CA GLN A 47 6.81 2.91 9.97
C GLN A 47 8.28 2.98 9.55
N GLU A 48 8.72 2.04 8.71
CA GLU A 48 10.14 1.88 8.35
C GLU A 48 10.55 2.66 7.09
N SER A 49 9.64 2.85 6.12
CA SER A 49 9.95 3.51 4.85
C SER A 49 9.40 4.94 4.74
N ASN A 50 10.15 5.78 4.04
CA ASN A 50 9.74 7.13 3.64
C ASN A 50 9.24 7.21 2.19
N CYS A 51 9.30 6.12 1.43
CA CYS A 51 8.80 6.06 0.07
C CYS A 51 7.26 6.12 0.03
N ALA A 52 6.71 6.54 -1.10
CA ALA A 52 5.26 6.59 -1.29
C ALA A 52 4.65 5.18 -1.30
N ILE A 53 3.38 5.09 -0.90
CA ILE A 53 2.58 3.87 -0.95
C ILE A 53 1.34 4.09 -1.82
N ALA A 54 1.00 3.08 -2.61
CA ALA A 54 -0.29 2.94 -3.26
C ALA A 54 -1.04 1.73 -2.69
N VAL A 55 -2.35 1.86 -2.53
CA VAL A 55 -3.22 0.79 -2.03
C VAL A 55 -4.24 0.45 -3.10
N SER A 56 -4.19 -0.79 -3.56
CA SER A 56 -5.20 -1.39 -4.42
C SER A 56 -6.49 -1.61 -3.63
N LEU A 57 -7.41 -0.65 -3.75
CA LEU A 57 -8.69 -0.66 -3.06
C LEU A 57 -9.70 -1.49 -3.86
N ASN A 58 -9.89 -1.11 -5.12
CA ASN A 58 -10.70 -1.77 -6.15
C ASN A 58 -12.17 -2.11 -5.81
N ALA A 59 -12.68 -1.80 -4.62
CA ALA A 59 -14.09 -1.95 -4.28
C ALA A 59 -14.43 -1.09 -3.06
N THR A 60 -15.70 -0.68 -2.97
CA THR A 60 -16.22 0.15 -1.87
C THR A 60 -16.90 -0.66 -0.76
N THR A 61 -17.20 -1.94 -1.00
CA THR A 61 -17.78 -2.85 -0.01
C THR A 61 -16.97 -4.12 0.14
N ASP A 62 -17.03 -4.75 1.31
CA ASP A 62 -16.32 -6.00 1.57
C ASP A 62 -16.83 -7.14 0.68
N GLU A 63 -18.12 -7.17 0.34
CA GLU A 63 -18.73 -8.21 -0.49
C GLU A 63 -18.09 -8.24 -1.88
N VAL A 64 -18.03 -7.08 -2.54
CA VAL A 64 -17.40 -6.96 -3.87
C VAL A 64 -15.91 -7.20 -3.75
N ARG A 65 -15.25 -6.60 -2.75
CA ARG A 65 -13.80 -6.75 -2.57
C ARG A 65 -13.38 -8.20 -2.29
N ASN A 66 -14.20 -8.97 -1.58
CA ASN A 66 -13.97 -10.39 -1.33
C ASN A 66 -13.99 -11.24 -2.61
N TRP A 67 -14.68 -10.78 -3.65
CA TRP A 67 -14.74 -11.45 -4.95
C TRP A 67 -13.51 -11.13 -5.80
N ILE A 68 -13.16 -9.85 -5.93
CA ILE A 68 -12.03 -9.40 -6.77
C ILE A 68 -10.65 -9.52 -6.10
N MET A 69 -10.58 -9.40 -4.77
CA MET A 69 -9.35 -9.33 -3.99
C MET A 69 -9.45 -10.23 -2.74
N PRO A 70 -9.13 -11.54 -2.84
CA PRO A 70 -9.33 -12.51 -1.76
C PRO A 70 -8.68 -12.17 -0.42
N ILE A 71 -7.61 -11.34 -0.43
CA ILE A 71 -6.95 -10.82 0.77
C ILE A 71 -7.92 -10.07 1.70
N ASN A 72 -9.00 -9.49 1.16
CA ASN A 72 -10.01 -8.79 1.92
C ASN A 72 -10.73 -9.66 2.96
N ARG A 73 -10.83 -10.98 2.71
CA ARG A 73 -11.43 -11.92 3.67
C ARG A 73 -10.64 -12.01 4.96
N LYS A 74 -9.32 -11.75 4.89
CA LYS A 74 -8.42 -11.72 6.05
C LYS A 74 -8.28 -10.31 6.61
N TYR A 75 -8.18 -9.31 5.75
CA TYR A 75 -8.01 -7.91 6.11
C TYR A 75 -9.08 -7.07 5.41
N LYS A 76 -10.22 -6.92 6.09
CA LYS A 76 -11.39 -6.19 5.59
C LYS A 76 -11.08 -4.70 5.37
N LEU A 77 -11.97 -4.04 4.65
CA LEU A 77 -11.87 -2.62 4.36
C LEU A 77 -11.76 -1.75 5.62
N ASP A 78 -12.53 -2.02 6.68
CA ASP A 78 -12.43 -1.21 7.90
C ASP A 78 -11.01 -1.23 8.47
N LEU A 79 -10.43 -2.42 8.60
CA LEU A 79 -9.14 -2.62 9.25
C LEU A 79 -8.02 -2.01 8.41
N LEU A 80 -8.12 -2.14 7.09
CA LEU A 80 -7.21 -1.51 6.14
C LEU A 80 -7.26 0.02 6.26
N LEU A 81 -8.46 0.61 6.22
CA LEU A 81 -8.65 2.06 6.27
C LEU A 81 -8.31 2.64 7.65
N GLU A 82 -8.62 1.93 8.73
CA GLU A 82 -8.25 2.31 10.09
C GLU A 82 -6.72 2.32 10.26
N THR A 83 -6.04 1.25 9.83
CA THR A 83 -4.57 1.19 9.86
C THR A 83 -3.95 2.34 9.09
N LEU A 84 -4.48 2.67 7.90
CA LEU A 84 -4.02 3.84 7.14
C LEU A 84 -4.25 5.15 7.91
N ARG A 85 -5.43 5.36 8.49
CA ARG A 85 -5.72 6.59 9.25
C ARG A 85 -4.79 6.76 10.44
N GLU A 86 -4.57 5.69 11.20
CA GLU A 86 -3.67 5.69 12.36
C GLU A 86 -2.24 6.06 11.95
N GLU A 87 -1.66 5.33 11.01
CA GLU A 87 -0.26 5.53 10.61
C GLU A 87 -0.04 6.88 9.90
N LEU A 88 -1.02 7.35 9.12
CA LEU A 88 -0.92 8.64 8.44
C LEU A 88 -1.10 9.83 9.37
N SER A 89 -1.85 9.67 10.47
CA SER A 89 -1.99 10.74 11.47
C SER A 89 -0.65 11.12 12.10
N LEU A 90 0.31 10.18 12.13
CA LEU A 90 1.66 10.35 12.63
C LEU A 90 2.61 10.97 11.58
N LYS A 91 2.19 11.05 10.31
CA LYS A 91 3.03 11.52 9.19
C LYS A 91 2.54 12.84 8.61
N HIS A 92 3.33 13.90 8.81
CA HIS A 92 3.00 15.22 8.28
C HIS A 92 3.00 15.26 6.73
N LYS A 93 1.85 15.62 6.14
CA LYS A 93 1.63 15.78 4.69
C LYS A 93 1.91 14.52 3.84
N TYR A 94 1.88 13.33 4.44
CA TYR A 94 1.96 12.09 3.68
C TYR A 94 0.58 11.75 3.09
N LYS A 95 0.55 11.30 1.83
CA LYS A 95 -0.68 10.91 1.14
C LYS A 95 -0.53 9.50 0.59
N VAL A 96 -1.59 8.71 0.72
CA VAL A 96 -1.71 7.39 0.09
C VAL A 96 -2.42 7.56 -1.24
N LEU A 97 -1.90 6.92 -2.28
CA LEU A 97 -2.60 6.78 -3.54
C LEU A 97 -3.56 5.59 -3.43
N PHE A 98 -4.84 5.78 -3.75
CA PHE A 98 -5.75 4.67 -3.93
C PHE A 98 -5.81 4.30 -5.40
N GLU A 99 -5.56 3.03 -5.68
CA GLU A 99 -5.72 2.44 -6.99
C GLU A 99 -7.09 1.77 -7.05
N TYR A 100 -7.80 2.02 -8.15
CA TYR A 100 -9.15 1.51 -8.36
C TYR A 100 -9.31 1.14 -9.83
N VAL A 101 -9.31 -0.16 -10.13
CA VAL A 101 -9.59 -0.69 -11.47
C VAL A 101 -11.09 -0.63 -11.74
N MET A 102 -11.47 -0.20 -12.94
CA MET A 102 -12.86 -0.16 -13.39
C MET A 102 -13.18 -1.47 -14.11
N LEU A 103 -14.09 -2.25 -13.56
CA LEU A 103 -14.57 -3.53 -14.08
C LEU A 103 -16.07 -3.39 -14.37
N GLU A 104 -16.40 -3.44 -15.66
CA GLU A 104 -17.77 -3.25 -16.16
C GLU A 104 -18.78 -4.16 -15.45
N GLY A 105 -19.81 -3.55 -14.86
CA GLY A 105 -20.90 -4.25 -14.18
C GLY A 105 -20.52 -4.86 -12.82
N ILE A 106 -19.34 -4.53 -12.30
CA ILE A 106 -18.82 -5.07 -11.03
C ILE A 106 -18.55 -3.94 -10.03
N ASN A 107 -17.76 -2.93 -10.41
CA ASN A 107 -17.29 -1.92 -9.47
C ASN A 107 -17.14 -0.51 -10.10
N ASP A 108 -17.62 -0.31 -11.33
CA ASP A 108 -17.55 0.94 -12.09
C ASP A 108 -18.63 1.98 -11.73
#